data_AF-A0A7S1XJ74-F1
#
_entry.id   AF-A0A7S1XJ74-F1
#
_cell.length_a   1.000
_cell.length_b   1.000
_cell.length_c   1.000
_cell.angle_alpha   90.00
_cell.angle_beta   90.00
_cell.angle_gamma   90.00
#
_symmetry.space_group_name_H-M   'P 1'
#
loop_
_entity.id
_entity.type
_entity.pdbx_description
1 polymer ?
#
loop_
_entity_poly.entity_id
_entity_poly.type
_entity_poly.pdbx_seq_one_letter_code
_entity_poly.pdbx_strand_id
1 'polypeptide(L)'
;QKSQNPHLLSLWVGVGLWFPLGTIMRTGVVTLLALALLLPLAAAWSHGPRTQMRPRPRAWVMRAEGVGWASRDWNWGSASGTAHDMAMALREKLRTKKSRLSWAERVVRGEVDMLEVTLALGLRIQHAARAGMDGDGAGWNLMMNLAACIYEDDDVALHVDLKRLVGALMVDDRSRALADESVYAAALVALGAMGFYESGL
;
A
#
# COMPACT_ATOMS: atom_id res chain seq x y z
N GLN A 1 35.19 9.05 -27.02
CA GLN A 1 34.41 10.31 -26.98
C GLN A 1 33.23 10.11 -26.03
N LYS A 2 33.21 10.83 -24.91
CA LYS A 2 32.13 10.82 -23.90
C LYS A 2 31.03 11.78 -24.38
N SER A 3 29.81 11.27 -24.56
CA SER A 3 28.63 12.06 -24.88
C SER A 3 27.96 12.48 -23.57
N GLN A 4 28.06 13.77 -23.24
CA GLN A 4 27.33 14.40 -22.13
C GLN A 4 26.02 14.98 -22.67
N ASN A 5 24.89 14.56 -22.10
CA ASN A 5 23.59 15.21 -22.27
C ASN A 5 23.35 16.15 -21.08
N PRO A 6 23.27 17.48 -21.28
CA PRO A 6 22.61 18.38 -20.36
C PRO A 6 21.17 18.69 -20.84
N HIS A 7 20.37 19.31 -19.96
CA HIS A 7 18.98 19.76 -20.15
C HIS A 7 17.86 18.88 -19.57
N LEU A 8 17.94 18.65 -18.25
CA LEU A 8 16.77 18.79 -17.39
C LEU A 8 16.89 20.16 -16.70
N LEU A 9 15.88 21.03 -16.82
CA LEU A 9 15.50 22.09 -15.86
C LEU A 9 14.38 22.94 -16.48
N SER A 10 13.13 22.63 -16.13
CA SER A 10 12.01 23.57 -16.21
C SER A 10 11.03 23.24 -15.08
N LEU A 11 11.08 24.07 -14.02
CA LEU A 11 10.04 25.06 -13.71
C LEU A 11 8.78 24.45 -13.07
N TRP A 12 8.80 24.35 -11.74
CA TRP A 12 7.59 24.46 -10.93
C TRP A 12 7.77 25.65 -9.99
N VAL A 13 7.22 26.78 -10.42
CA VAL A 13 7.04 28.00 -9.63
C VAL A 13 5.85 27.78 -8.71
N GLY A 14 6.07 28.01 -7.42
CA GLY A 14 5.05 27.90 -6.39
C GLY A 14 3.99 29.00 -6.44
N VAL A 15 2.83 28.68 -5.87
CA VAL A 15 1.89 29.63 -5.28
C VAL A 15 1.42 29.01 -3.98
N GLY A 16 1.58 29.75 -2.88
CA GLY A 16 1.33 29.27 -1.53
C GLY A 16 -0.02 29.69 -0.94
N LEU A 17 -0.17 29.25 0.31
CA LEU A 17 -0.92 29.85 1.43
C LEU A 17 -2.45 30.00 1.32
N TRP A 18 -3.19 29.19 2.10
CA TRP A 18 -3.80 29.62 3.37
C TRP A 18 -4.59 28.46 4.01
N PHE A 19 -4.26 28.07 5.24
CA PHE A 19 -5.09 27.20 6.09
C PHE A 19 -5.57 28.00 7.29
N PRO A 20 -6.89 28.08 7.57
CA PRO A 20 -7.36 28.56 8.86
C PRO A 20 -7.22 27.47 9.93
N LEU A 21 -6.57 27.86 11.02
CA LEU A 21 -6.54 27.15 12.31
C LEU A 21 -7.97 27.00 12.85
N GLY A 22 -8.52 25.79 12.74
CA GLY A 22 -9.75 25.37 13.39
C GLY A 22 -9.45 24.57 14.65
N THR A 23 -9.31 25.25 15.78
CA THR A 23 -9.20 24.65 17.11
C THR A 23 -10.54 24.00 17.49
N ILE A 24 -10.63 22.67 17.42
CA ILE A 24 -11.76 21.92 18.01
C ILE A 24 -11.27 21.16 19.23
N MET A 25 -11.58 21.73 20.40
CA MET A 25 -11.72 21.04 21.68
C MET A 25 -12.60 19.79 21.52
N ARG A 26 -12.10 18.61 21.93
CA ARG A 26 -12.97 17.55 22.45
C ARG A 26 -12.36 16.91 23.70
N THR A 27 -13.05 17.19 24.79
CA THR A 27 -13.01 16.61 26.12
C THR A 27 -13.54 15.17 26.16
N GLY A 28 -13.13 14.43 27.20
CA GLY A 28 -13.73 13.17 27.68
C GLY A 28 -12.99 11.92 27.18
N VAL A 29 -12.14 11.22 27.94
CA VAL A 29 -12.27 10.60 29.28
C VAL A 29 -13.40 9.56 29.34
N VAL A 30 -12.97 8.31 29.58
CA VAL A 30 -13.70 7.11 30.04
C VAL A 30 -14.58 6.37 29.03
N THR A 31 -14.10 5.22 28.53
CA THR A 31 -14.83 3.96 28.76
C THR A 31 -13.86 2.79 28.84
N LEU A 32 -13.88 2.16 30.02
CA LEU A 32 -13.18 0.95 30.43
C LEU A 32 -13.74 -0.30 29.73
N LEU A 33 -12.89 -1.33 29.65
CA LEU A 33 -13.19 -2.76 29.88
C LEU A 33 -14.56 -3.30 29.41
N ALA A 34 -14.55 -4.12 28.36
CA ALA A 34 -15.23 -5.43 28.34
C ALA A 34 -15.07 -6.09 26.97
N LEU A 35 -14.03 -6.90 26.77
CA LEU A 35 -14.06 -7.93 25.73
C LEU A 35 -13.22 -9.15 26.13
N ALA A 36 -13.40 -9.59 27.37
CA ALA A 36 -13.00 -10.90 27.84
C ALA A 36 -14.24 -11.57 28.43
N LEU A 37 -14.99 -12.27 27.57
CA LEU A 37 -15.95 -13.35 27.85
C LEU A 37 -16.86 -13.48 26.63
N LEU A 38 -16.60 -14.48 25.79
CA LEU A 38 -17.58 -15.29 25.05
C LEU A 38 -16.84 -16.18 24.01
N LEU A 39 -16.09 -17.16 24.51
CA LEU A 39 -15.93 -18.46 23.86
C LEU A 39 -16.99 -19.40 24.47
N PRO A 40 -17.28 -20.58 23.91
CA PRO A 40 -17.71 -20.92 22.55
C PRO A 40 -19.01 -21.77 22.61
N LEU A 41 -19.98 -21.59 21.70
CA LEU A 41 -21.09 -22.56 21.61
C LEU A 41 -21.67 -22.69 20.21
N ALA A 42 -21.92 -23.95 19.87
CA ALA A 42 -22.79 -24.45 18.82
C ALA A 42 -22.23 -24.44 17.38
N ALA A 43 -21.40 -25.45 17.15
CA ALA A 43 -21.49 -26.29 15.95
C ALA A 43 -22.95 -26.66 15.66
N ALA A 44 -23.55 -26.07 14.63
CA ALA A 44 -24.82 -26.52 14.05
C ALA A 44 -25.16 -25.80 12.72
N TRP A 45 -24.23 -25.64 11.79
CA TRP A 45 -24.56 -25.09 10.46
C TRP A 45 -24.02 -25.99 9.36
N SER A 46 -24.92 -26.88 8.94
CA SER A 46 -25.27 -27.23 7.56
C SER A 46 -24.14 -27.57 6.58
N HIS A 47 -24.12 -28.85 6.21
CA HIS A 47 -23.54 -29.34 4.97
C HIS A 47 -24.35 -28.78 3.79
N GLY A 48 -23.96 -27.62 3.29
CA GLY A 48 -24.43 -27.12 1.99
C GLY A 48 -23.86 -27.98 0.84
N PRO A 49 -24.53 -28.03 -0.32
CA PRO A 49 -24.05 -28.77 -1.47
C PRO A 49 -22.65 -28.29 -1.86
N ARG A 50 -21.72 -29.25 -2.09
CA ARG A 50 -20.40 -28.98 -2.66
C ARG A 50 -20.58 -28.26 -3.98
N THR A 51 -20.51 -26.94 -3.93
CA THR A 51 -20.21 -26.10 -5.08
C THR A 51 -18.93 -26.66 -5.66
N GLN A 52 -19.02 -27.22 -6.88
CA GLN A 52 -17.85 -27.50 -7.70
C GLN A 52 -16.95 -26.28 -7.59
N MET A 53 -15.74 -26.47 -7.05
CA MET A 53 -14.71 -25.46 -7.13
C MET A 53 -14.52 -25.19 -8.61
N ARG A 54 -15.09 -24.09 -9.11
CA ARG A 54 -14.59 -23.49 -10.33
C ARG A 54 -13.08 -23.36 -10.12
N PRO A 55 -12.24 -23.78 -11.08
CA PRO A 55 -10.81 -23.55 -10.98
C PRO A 55 -10.65 -22.09 -10.59
N ARG A 56 -10.05 -21.85 -9.41
CA ARG A 56 -9.77 -20.48 -8.98
C ARG A 56 -8.99 -19.86 -10.15
N PRO A 57 -9.44 -18.73 -10.72
CA PRO A 57 -8.63 -18.03 -11.71
C PRO A 57 -7.25 -17.90 -11.08
N ARG A 58 -6.25 -18.45 -11.77
CA ARG A 58 -4.89 -18.61 -11.29
C ARG A 58 -4.54 -17.34 -10.52
N ALA A 59 -4.23 -17.49 -9.22
CA ALA A 59 -3.60 -16.41 -8.47
C ALA A 59 -2.50 -15.88 -9.38
N TRP A 60 -2.66 -14.64 -9.82
CA TRP A 60 -1.89 -14.01 -10.89
C TRP A 60 -0.43 -14.41 -10.72
N VAL A 61 0.05 -15.23 -11.66
CA VAL A 61 1.39 -15.82 -11.60
C VAL A 61 2.38 -14.75 -12.08
N MET A 62 2.42 -13.60 -11.39
CA MET A 62 3.16 -12.43 -11.87
C MET A 62 4.67 -12.66 -11.82
N ARG A 63 5.14 -13.51 -10.90
CA ARG A 63 6.54 -13.94 -10.86
C ARG A 63 6.97 -14.86 -12.00
N ALA A 64 6.06 -15.57 -12.68
CA ALA A 64 6.49 -16.54 -13.70
C ALA A 64 6.87 -15.90 -15.04
N GLU A 65 6.52 -14.64 -15.29
CA GLU A 65 6.72 -14.01 -16.60
C GLU A 65 7.80 -12.91 -16.63
N GLY A 66 8.56 -12.72 -15.54
CA GLY A 66 9.60 -11.66 -15.50
C GLY A 66 9.01 -10.24 -15.63
N VAL A 67 7.76 -10.08 -15.18
CA VAL A 67 7.05 -8.81 -15.12
C VAL A 67 7.29 -8.19 -13.75
N GLY A 68 7.78 -6.94 -13.72
CA GLY A 68 8.18 -6.21 -12.52
C GLY A 68 8.48 -4.75 -12.80
N TRP A 69 9.01 -4.02 -11.81
CA TRP A 69 9.28 -2.58 -11.96
C TRP A 69 10.35 -2.32 -13.02
N ALA A 70 11.33 -3.22 -13.12
CA ALA A 70 12.41 -3.16 -14.10
C ALA A 70 12.02 -3.62 -15.52
N SER A 71 10.79 -4.14 -15.72
CA SER A 71 10.38 -4.62 -17.04
C SER A 71 10.24 -3.48 -18.03
N ARG A 72 10.72 -3.69 -19.27
CA ARG A 72 10.65 -2.69 -20.35
C ARG A 72 9.24 -2.16 -20.60
N ASP A 73 8.23 -3.03 -20.46
CA ASP A 73 6.84 -2.69 -20.73
C ASP A 73 6.09 -2.18 -19.49
N TRP A 74 6.76 -2.08 -18.32
CA TRP A 74 6.15 -1.62 -17.07
C TRP A 74 5.55 -0.22 -17.22
N ASN A 75 6.34 0.75 -17.67
CA ASN A 75 5.91 2.11 -18.00
C ASN A 75 5.06 2.76 -16.88
N TRP A 76 5.56 2.78 -15.65
CA TRP A 76 4.88 3.42 -14.51
C TRP A 76 4.51 4.89 -14.82
N GLY A 77 3.28 5.28 -14.52
CA GLY A 77 2.75 6.62 -14.79
C GLY A 77 2.27 6.85 -16.23
N SER A 78 2.48 5.90 -17.14
CA SER A 78 1.91 5.95 -18.49
C SER A 78 0.41 5.60 -18.48
N ALA A 79 -0.31 6.12 -19.47
CA ALA A 79 -1.71 5.75 -19.74
C ALA A 79 -1.87 4.37 -20.41
N SER A 80 -0.75 3.74 -20.78
CA SER A 80 -0.69 2.42 -21.40
C SER A 80 0.56 1.66 -20.94
N GLY A 81 0.49 0.34 -20.93
CA GLY A 81 1.60 -0.54 -20.53
C GLY A 81 1.23 -1.42 -19.35
N THR A 82 2.13 -2.33 -19.00
CA THR A 82 1.84 -3.40 -18.03
C THR A 82 1.48 -2.86 -16.65
N ALA A 83 2.15 -1.79 -16.18
CA ALA A 83 1.81 -1.19 -14.89
C ALA A 83 0.41 -0.56 -14.90
N HIS A 84 -0.01 0.05 -16.02
CA HIS A 84 -1.34 0.63 -16.15
C HIS A 84 -2.41 -0.46 -16.04
N ASP A 85 -2.27 -1.53 -16.83
CA ASP A 85 -3.23 -2.63 -16.88
C ASP A 85 -3.34 -3.32 -15.51
N MET A 86 -2.20 -3.56 -14.87
CA MET A 86 -2.14 -4.13 -13.52
C MET A 86 -2.73 -3.20 -12.47
N ALA A 87 -2.48 -1.89 -12.56
CA ALA A 87 -3.07 -0.91 -11.64
C ALA A 87 -4.60 -0.89 -11.77
N MET A 88 -5.14 -0.96 -13.00
CA MET A 88 -6.58 -1.02 -13.24
C MET A 88 -7.20 -2.30 -12.68
N ALA A 89 -6.57 -3.46 -12.94
CA ALA A 89 -7.00 -4.73 -12.39
C ALA A 89 -6.98 -4.73 -10.84
N LEU A 90 -5.93 -4.16 -10.25
CA LEU A 90 -5.77 -4.07 -8.79
C LEU A 90 -6.81 -3.14 -8.15
N ARG A 91 -7.11 -1.99 -8.78
CA ARG A 91 -8.17 -1.08 -8.33
C ARG A 91 -9.54 -1.76 -8.31
N GLU A 92 -9.90 -2.50 -9.34
CA GLU A 92 -11.17 -3.24 -9.35
C GLU A 92 -11.19 -4.34 -8.29
N LYS A 93 -10.09 -5.12 -8.17
CA LYS A 93 -9.93 -6.15 -7.14
C LYS A 93 -10.11 -5.60 -5.72
N LEU A 94 -9.59 -4.39 -5.46
CA LEU A 94 -9.56 -3.75 -4.15
C LEU A 94 -10.62 -2.64 -3.96
N ARG A 95 -11.63 -2.63 -4.84
CA ARG A 95 -12.68 -1.60 -4.86
C ARG A 95 -13.46 -1.47 -3.55
N THR A 96 -13.76 -2.60 -2.89
CA THR A 96 -14.55 -2.60 -1.66
C THR A 96 -13.68 -2.70 -0.40
N LYS A 97 -14.13 -2.12 0.71
CA LYS A 97 -13.48 -2.25 2.02
C LYS A 97 -13.26 -3.71 2.42
N LYS A 98 -14.28 -4.55 2.20
CA LYS A 98 -14.18 -6.01 2.46
C LYS A 98 -13.07 -6.67 1.63
N SER A 99 -12.95 -6.32 0.35
CA SER A 99 -11.88 -6.85 -0.50
C SER A 99 -10.49 -6.43 -0.01
N ARG A 100 -10.33 -5.18 0.46
CA ARG A 100 -9.06 -4.68 1.00
C ARG A 100 -8.64 -5.38 2.28
N LEU A 101 -9.58 -5.60 3.20
CA LEU A 101 -9.30 -6.33 4.44
C LEU A 101 -8.92 -7.78 4.14
N SER A 102 -9.68 -8.46 3.27
CA SER A 102 -9.35 -9.83 2.85
C SER A 102 -8.00 -9.91 2.11
N TRP A 103 -7.66 -8.89 1.33
CA TRP A 103 -6.36 -8.77 0.69
C TRP A 103 -5.23 -8.60 1.72
N ALA A 104 -5.39 -7.72 2.70
CA ALA A 104 -4.39 -7.50 3.75
C ALA A 104 -4.16 -8.77 4.59
N GLU A 105 -5.20 -9.53 4.91
CA GLU A 105 -5.07 -10.84 5.56
C GLU A 105 -4.20 -11.79 4.73
N ARG A 106 -4.39 -11.82 3.41
CA ARG A 106 -3.57 -12.63 2.51
C ARG A 106 -2.13 -12.14 2.44
N VAL A 107 -1.89 -10.83 2.50
CA VAL A 107 -0.54 -10.24 2.57
C VAL A 107 0.17 -10.72 3.83
N VAL A 108 -0.49 -10.69 5.00
CA VAL A 108 0.07 -11.19 6.26
C VAL A 108 0.42 -12.69 6.18
N ARG A 109 -0.37 -13.48 5.44
CA ARG A 109 -0.09 -14.91 5.21
C ARG A 109 0.98 -15.18 4.14
N GLY A 110 1.54 -14.15 3.51
CA GLY A 110 2.50 -14.31 2.41
C GLY A 110 1.89 -14.89 1.13
N GLU A 111 0.58 -14.77 0.96
CA GLU A 111 -0.17 -15.28 -0.21
C GLU A 111 -0.35 -14.23 -1.32
N VAL A 112 0.29 -13.08 -1.17
CA VAL A 112 0.25 -11.96 -2.13
C VAL A 112 1.69 -11.66 -2.53
N ASP A 113 1.91 -11.55 -3.83
CA ASP A 113 3.22 -11.25 -4.39
C ASP A 113 3.67 -9.82 -4.04
N MET A 114 4.97 -9.64 -3.80
CA MET A 114 5.53 -8.34 -3.43
C MET A 114 5.32 -7.28 -4.51
N LEU A 115 5.28 -7.66 -5.80
CA LEU A 115 4.95 -6.74 -6.88
C LEU A 115 3.53 -6.16 -6.71
N GLU A 116 2.56 -6.98 -6.29
CA GLU A 116 1.20 -6.51 -6.05
C GLU A 116 1.13 -5.57 -4.82
N VAL A 117 1.90 -5.86 -3.77
CA VAL A 117 2.01 -5.01 -2.57
C VAL A 117 2.64 -3.67 -2.89
N THR A 118 3.77 -3.66 -3.59
CA THR A 118 4.45 -2.43 -4.01
C THR A 118 3.63 -1.62 -5.01
N LEU A 119 2.88 -2.29 -5.89
CA LEU A 119 1.91 -1.64 -6.78
C LEU A 119 0.79 -0.95 -5.99
N ALA A 120 0.21 -1.62 -4.99
CA ALA A 120 -0.77 -1.02 -4.08
C ALA A 120 -0.20 0.19 -3.34
N LEU A 121 1.03 0.09 -2.83
CA LEU A 121 1.75 1.19 -2.19
C LEU A 121 1.93 2.37 -3.15
N GLY A 122 2.45 2.14 -4.36
CA GLY A 122 2.69 3.19 -5.34
C GLY A 122 1.40 3.96 -5.68
N LEU A 123 0.29 3.24 -5.88
CA LEU A 123 -1.01 3.85 -6.15
C LEU A 123 -1.51 4.67 -4.95
N ARG A 124 -1.44 4.11 -3.73
CA ARG A 124 -1.88 4.83 -2.54
C ARG A 124 -1.03 6.06 -2.26
N ILE A 125 0.29 5.98 -2.45
CA ILE A 125 1.20 7.11 -2.28
C ILE A 125 0.84 8.25 -3.24
N GLN A 126 0.55 7.97 -4.52
CA GLN A 126 0.15 9.02 -5.46
C GLN A 126 -1.07 9.80 -4.96
N HIS A 127 -2.08 9.10 -4.41
CA HIS A 127 -3.25 9.75 -3.85
C HIS A 127 -2.91 10.47 -2.52
N ALA A 128 -2.07 9.90 -1.67
CA ALA A 128 -1.67 10.50 -0.39
C ALA A 128 -0.85 11.78 -0.57
N ALA A 129 0.09 11.79 -1.51
CA ALA A 129 0.93 12.94 -1.82
C ALA A 129 0.08 14.13 -2.32
N ARG A 130 -0.91 13.88 -3.18
CA ARG A 130 -1.87 14.92 -3.61
C ARG A 130 -2.70 15.49 -2.47
N ALA A 131 -2.93 14.71 -1.42
CA ALA A 131 -3.69 15.10 -0.25
C ALA A 131 -2.80 15.62 0.91
N GLY A 132 -1.47 15.66 0.75
CA GLY A 132 -0.53 16.04 1.80
C GLY A 132 -0.46 15.06 2.98
N MET A 133 -0.72 13.77 2.74
CA MET A 133 -0.77 12.72 3.77
C MET A 133 0.34 11.67 3.62
N ASP A 134 1.37 11.94 2.82
CA ASP A 134 2.43 10.97 2.49
C ASP A 134 3.65 11.03 3.41
N GLY A 135 3.51 11.63 4.60
CA GLY A 135 4.58 11.75 5.59
C GLY A 135 5.67 12.71 5.14
N ASP A 136 5.31 13.97 4.89
CA ASP A 136 6.23 15.05 4.51
C ASP A 136 7.10 14.71 3.28
N GLY A 137 6.51 14.06 2.26
CA GLY A 137 7.20 13.66 1.04
C GLY A 137 7.99 12.35 1.15
N ALA A 138 8.04 11.69 2.31
CA ALA A 138 8.68 10.38 2.46
C ALA A 138 8.04 9.34 1.54
N GLY A 139 6.70 9.37 1.42
CA GLY A 139 5.96 8.50 0.52
C GLY A 139 6.34 8.76 -0.93
N TRP A 140 6.33 10.03 -1.37
CA TRP A 140 6.77 10.39 -2.72
C TRP A 140 8.18 9.89 -3.05
N ASN A 141 9.14 10.05 -2.12
CA ASN A 141 10.50 9.53 -2.29
C ASN A 141 10.53 8.01 -2.45
N LEU A 142 9.77 7.26 -1.63
CA LEU A 142 9.63 5.81 -1.77
C LEU A 142 9.07 5.43 -3.15
N MET A 143 8.06 6.16 -3.65
CA MET A 143 7.49 5.92 -4.99
C MET A 143 8.52 6.19 -6.10
N MET A 144 9.34 7.23 -5.98
CA MET A 144 10.42 7.51 -6.93
C MET A 144 11.47 6.38 -6.93
N ASN A 145 11.81 5.85 -5.76
CA ASN A 145 12.75 4.73 -5.64
C ASN A 145 12.19 3.42 -6.23
N LEU A 146 10.88 3.17 -6.06
CA LEU A 146 10.17 2.07 -6.71
C LEU A 146 10.22 2.22 -8.24
N ALA A 147 9.90 3.41 -8.76
CA ALA A 147 9.95 3.70 -10.19
C ALA A 147 11.38 3.60 -10.77
N ALA A 148 12.41 3.89 -9.95
CA ALA A 148 13.81 3.71 -10.28
C ALA A 148 14.29 2.26 -10.16
N CYS A 149 13.40 1.31 -9.83
CA CYS A 149 13.67 -0.13 -9.74
C CYS A 149 14.72 -0.49 -8.69
N ILE A 150 14.88 0.32 -7.64
CA ILE A 150 15.92 0.12 -6.61
C ILE A 150 15.71 -1.18 -5.82
N TYR A 151 14.46 -1.65 -5.74
CA TYR A 151 14.06 -2.74 -4.82
C TYR A 151 13.74 -4.08 -5.48
N GLU A 152 13.89 -4.23 -6.80
CA GLU A 152 13.44 -5.43 -7.53
C GLU A 152 13.98 -6.74 -6.91
N ASP A 153 15.20 -6.68 -6.35
CA ASP A 153 15.88 -7.81 -5.70
C ASP A 153 16.34 -7.50 -4.26
N ASP A 154 15.85 -6.41 -3.65
CA ASP A 154 16.31 -5.95 -2.32
C ASP A 154 15.15 -5.57 -1.39
N ASP A 155 14.50 -6.60 -0.84
CA ASP A 155 13.45 -6.45 0.18
C ASP A 155 13.96 -5.75 1.46
N VAL A 156 15.27 -5.81 1.75
CA VAL A 156 15.86 -5.18 2.94
C VAL A 156 15.90 -3.67 2.76
N ALA A 157 16.36 -3.18 1.60
CA ALA A 157 16.32 -1.76 1.27
C ALA A 157 14.88 -1.22 1.27
N LEU A 158 13.94 -1.99 0.69
CA LEU A 158 12.52 -1.64 0.73
C LEU A 158 11.98 -1.54 2.16
N HIS A 159 12.33 -2.50 3.03
CA HIS A 159 11.89 -2.49 4.43
C HIS A 159 12.43 -1.28 5.19
N VAL A 160 13.68 -0.89 4.96
CA VAL A 160 14.28 0.31 5.56
C VAL A 160 13.50 1.58 5.16
N ASP A 161 13.20 1.75 3.88
CA ASP A 161 12.48 2.94 3.41
C ASP A 161 11.01 2.93 3.82
N LEU A 162 10.38 1.76 3.91
CA LEU A 162 9.05 1.63 4.50
C LEU A 162 9.04 2.03 5.98
N LYS A 163 10.05 1.65 6.77
CA LYS A 163 10.16 2.08 8.17
C LYS A 163 10.35 3.59 8.28
N ARG A 164 11.13 4.21 7.39
CA ARG A 164 11.25 5.67 7.32
C ARG A 164 9.91 6.33 7.03
N LEU A 165 9.16 5.81 6.05
CA LEU A 165 7.81 6.27 5.76
C LEU A 165 6.88 6.11 6.97
N VAL A 166 6.84 4.93 7.60
CA VAL A 166 6.02 4.69 8.79
C VAL A 166 6.39 5.63 9.94
N GLY A 167 7.66 5.95 10.13
CA GLY A 167 8.10 6.93 11.13
C GLY A 167 7.66 8.37 10.83
N ALA A 168 7.51 8.72 9.55
CA ALA A 168 7.00 10.02 9.11
C ALA A 168 5.47 10.10 9.13
N LEU A 169 4.77 8.97 9.06
CA LEU A 169 3.33 8.88 9.24
C LEU A 169 3.03 8.91 10.74
N MET A 170 2.07 9.73 11.19
CA MET A 170 1.72 9.87 12.62
C MET A 170 1.00 8.63 13.18
N VAL A 171 1.65 7.47 13.15
CA VAL A 171 1.14 6.19 13.67
C VAL A 171 1.50 6.00 15.13
N ASP A 172 0.73 5.18 15.84
CA ASP A 172 0.99 4.80 17.23
C ASP A 172 2.17 3.83 17.38
N ASP A 173 2.70 3.69 18.59
CA ASP A 173 3.88 2.86 18.88
C ASP A 173 3.67 1.38 18.55
N ARG A 174 2.44 0.86 18.70
CA ARG A 174 2.15 -0.54 18.36
C ARG A 174 2.21 -0.75 16.85
N SER A 175 1.68 0.19 16.07
CA SER A 175 1.80 0.16 14.61
C SER A 175 3.26 0.24 14.15
N ARG A 176 4.12 1.02 14.83
CA ARG A 176 5.57 1.04 14.53
C ARG A 176 6.25 -0.28 14.86
N ALA A 177 5.93 -0.87 16.02
CA ALA A 177 6.46 -2.18 16.40
C ALA A 177 6.08 -3.27 15.38
N LEU A 178 4.83 -3.26 14.89
CA LEU A 178 4.40 -4.18 13.83
C LEU A 178 5.18 -3.97 12.52
N ALA A 179 5.48 -2.72 12.16
CA ALA A 179 6.27 -2.42 10.97
C ALA A 179 7.71 -2.95 11.06
N ASP A 180 8.24 -3.20 12.26
CA ASP A 180 9.56 -3.77 12.45
C ASP A 180 9.62 -5.28 12.19
N GLU A 181 8.49 -5.99 12.24
CA GLU A 181 8.44 -7.45 12.13
C GLU A 181 8.74 -7.96 10.72
N SER A 182 8.25 -7.27 9.68
CA SER A 182 8.48 -7.67 8.29
C SER A 182 8.20 -6.53 7.30
N VAL A 183 8.77 -6.65 6.09
CA VAL A 183 8.49 -5.75 4.96
C VAL A 183 6.99 -5.67 4.63
N TYR A 184 6.28 -6.81 4.69
CA TYR A 184 4.83 -6.86 4.46
C TYR A 184 4.04 -6.13 5.54
N ALA A 185 4.41 -6.31 6.81
CA ALA A 185 3.77 -5.59 7.91
C ALA A 185 4.01 -4.08 7.80
N ALA A 186 5.24 -3.65 7.49
CA ALA A 186 5.58 -2.25 7.25
C ALA A 186 4.75 -1.65 6.10
N ALA A 187 4.60 -2.37 4.99
CA ALA A 187 3.76 -1.97 3.86
C ALA A 187 2.29 -1.79 4.25
N LEU A 188 1.71 -2.75 5.00
CA LEU A 188 0.32 -2.68 5.45
C LEU A 188 0.08 -1.55 6.46
N VAL A 189 1.04 -1.29 7.35
CA VAL A 189 0.99 -0.16 8.28
C VAL A 189 1.01 1.16 7.51
N ALA A 190 1.94 1.32 6.56
CA ALA A 190 2.02 2.51 5.72
C ALA A 190 0.72 2.73 4.90
N LEU A 191 0.19 1.67 4.28
CA LEU A 191 -1.09 1.72 3.56
C LEU A 191 -2.24 2.15 4.49
N GLY A 192 -2.32 1.54 5.68
CA GLY A 192 -3.34 1.85 6.67
C GLY A 192 -3.29 3.28 7.16
N ALA A 193 -2.08 3.78 7.46
CA ALA A 193 -1.83 5.14 7.91
C ALA A 193 -2.15 6.19 6.84
N MET A 194 -1.94 5.85 5.56
CA MET A 194 -2.44 6.65 4.45
C MET A 194 -3.95 6.48 4.23
N GLY A 195 -4.69 5.65 4.96
CA GLY A 195 -6.15 5.52 4.81
C GLY A 195 -6.61 4.60 3.67
N PHE A 196 -5.77 3.66 3.23
CA PHE A 196 -6.10 2.65 2.22
C PHE A 196 -7.39 1.87 2.56
N TYR A 197 -7.58 1.46 3.82
CA TYR A 197 -8.73 0.64 4.21
C TYR A 197 -10.07 1.37 4.04
N GLU A 198 -10.10 2.68 4.21
CA GLU A 198 -11.33 3.48 4.08
C GLU A 198 -11.53 4.00 2.66
N SER A 199 -10.48 4.56 2.05
CA SER A 199 -10.57 5.29 0.78
C SER A 199 -10.20 4.48 -0.47
N GLY A 200 -9.52 3.34 -0.32
CA GLY A 200 -9.04 2.57 -1.47
C GLY A 200 -7.69 3.05 -2.00
N LEU A 201 -7.46 2.82 -3.30
CA LEU A 201 -6.24 3.16 -4.05
C LEU A 201 -6.43 4.41 -4.91
#